data_AF-A0A4U2ZW02-F1
#
_entry.id   AF-A0A4U2ZW02-F1
#
_cell.length_a   1.000
_cell.length_b   1.000
_cell.length_c   1.000
_cell.angle_alpha   90.00
_cell.angle_beta   90.00
_cell.angle_gamma   90.00
#
_symmetry.space_group_name_H-M   'P 1'
#
loop_
_entity.id
_entity.type
_entity.pdbx_description
1 polymer ?
#
loop_
_entity_poly.entity_id
_entity_poly.type
_entity_poly.pdbx_seq_one_letter_code
_entity_poly.pdbx_strand_id
1 'polypeptide(L)'
;LQWSSLFLSCLLSLPIIYYFIETDVYYSIHIQLWILFGGKSLAIFYICFLLLICENEKYVGWLQPFMAIGKFSLTNYINQSILTLVILSACFQDISQVTYWQLCIFGILICIVQCIFSTLWSKYFRYGPIEWLWRKWTYK
;
A
#
# COMPACT_ATOMS: atom_id res chain seq x y z
N LEU A 1 -3.64 -11.52 -23.20
CA LEU A 1 -2.61 -11.88 -22.21
C LEU A 1 -2.86 -11.20 -20.84
N GLN A 2 -3.06 -9.89 -20.79
CA GLN A 2 -3.24 -9.15 -19.52
C GLN A 2 -4.56 -9.47 -18.79
N TRP A 3 -5.68 -9.62 -19.51
CA TRP A 3 -6.96 -10.02 -18.90
C TRP A 3 -6.93 -11.43 -18.31
N SER A 4 -6.25 -12.36 -18.98
CA SER A 4 -6.09 -13.74 -18.51
C SER A 4 -5.19 -13.83 -17.27
N SER A 5 -4.10 -13.04 -17.19
CA SER A 5 -3.25 -12.98 -16.00
C SER A 5 -3.95 -12.31 -14.82
N LEU A 6 -4.79 -11.29 -15.07
CA LEU A 6 -5.59 -10.62 -14.05
C LEU A 6 -6.65 -11.56 -13.47
N PHE A 7 -7.36 -12.30 -14.32
CA PHE A 7 -8.34 -13.31 -13.89
C PHE A 7 -7.68 -14.42 -13.05
N LEU A 8 -6.56 -14.97 -13.54
CA LEU A 8 -5.82 -16.02 -12.83
C LEU A 8 -5.30 -15.53 -11.47
N SER A 9 -4.82 -14.30 -11.39
CA SER A 9 -4.32 -13.73 -10.14
C SER A 9 -5.45 -13.46 -9.14
N CYS A 10 -6.63 -13.02 -9.61
CA CYS A 10 -7.82 -12.87 -8.77
C CYS A 10 -8.23 -14.22 -8.17
N LEU A 11 -8.29 -15.27 -9.00
CA LEU A 11 -8.68 -16.62 -8.56
C LEU A 11 -7.71 -17.19 -7.51
N LEU A 12 -6.40 -16.99 -7.69
CA LEU A 12 -5.37 -17.42 -6.74
C LEU A 12 -5.39 -16.63 -5.41
N SER A 13 -6.02 -15.44 -5.39
CA SER A 13 -6.13 -14.62 -4.18
C SER A 13 -7.35 -14.96 -3.31
N LEU A 14 -8.38 -15.63 -3.83
CA LEU A 14 -9.60 -15.94 -3.05
C LEU A 14 -9.35 -16.80 -1.80
N PRO A 15 -8.48 -17.84 -1.83
CA PRO A 15 -8.22 -18.67 -0.65
C PRO A 15 -7.60 -17.87 0.49
N ILE A 16 -6.76 -16.88 0.19
CA ILE A 16 -6.11 -16.08 1.24
C ILE A 16 -7.08 -15.13 1.92
N ILE A 17 -8.01 -14.55 1.17
CA ILE A 17 -9.05 -13.66 1.71
C ILE A 17 -9.97 -14.44 2.66
N TYR A 18 -10.40 -15.64 2.25
CA TYR A 18 -11.20 -16.52 3.09
C TYR A 18 -10.47 -16.89 4.39
N TYR A 19 -9.19 -17.26 4.28
CA TYR A 19 -8.37 -17.62 5.45
C TYR A 19 -8.21 -16.44 6.42
N PHE A 20 -8.01 -15.23 5.91
CA PHE A 20 -7.85 -14.00 6.70
C PHE A 20 -9.11 -13.60 7.48
N ILE A 21 -10.28 -14.09 7.06
CA ILE A 21 -11.57 -13.83 7.72
C ILE A 21 -11.84 -14.86 8.83
N GLU A 22 -11.43 -16.11 8.62
CA GLU A 22 -11.82 -17.25 9.47
C GLU A 22 -10.81 -17.61 10.57
N THR A 23 -9.53 -17.21 10.47
CA THR A 23 -8.48 -17.67 11.40
C THR A 23 -7.77 -16.57 12.19
N ASP A 24 -7.48 -16.85 13.47
CA ASP A 24 -6.71 -16.00 14.37
C ASP A 24 -5.19 -16.00 14.09
N VAL A 25 -4.51 -14.96 14.60
CA VAL A 25 -3.16 -14.44 14.29
C VAL A 25 -2.00 -15.46 14.33
N TYR A 26 -2.17 -16.68 14.86
CA TYR A 26 -1.06 -17.58 15.19
C TYR A 26 -0.85 -18.79 14.23
N TYR A 27 0.10 -18.58 13.31
CA TYR A 27 1.02 -19.51 12.63
C TYR A 27 0.67 -20.99 12.52
N SER A 28 0.15 -21.37 11.34
CA SER A 28 0.34 -22.71 10.76
C SER A 28 1.24 -22.63 9.52
N ILE A 29 2.11 -23.63 9.31
CA ILE A 29 3.06 -23.69 8.18
C ILE A 29 2.40 -23.50 6.81
N HIS A 30 1.15 -23.97 6.68
CA HIS A 30 0.35 -23.83 5.47
C HIS A 30 0.00 -22.37 5.15
N ILE A 31 -0.20 -21.53 6.17
CA ILE A 31 -0.54 -20.10 6.02
C ILE A 31 0.66 -19.34 5.47
N GLN A 32 1.89 -19.68 5.88
CA GLN A 32 3.11 -19.04 5.38
C GLN A 32 3.31 -19.26 3.88
N LEU A 33 3.02 -20.47 3.39
CA LEU A 33 3.05 -20.77 1.95
C LEU A 33 2.02 -19.93 1.19
N TRP A 34 0.79 -19.85 1.71
CA TRP A 34 -0.26 -19.04 1.10
C TRP A 34 0.10 -17.55 1.08
N ILE A 35 0.70 -17.01 2.15
CA ILE A 35 1.20 -15.63 2.18
C ILE A 35 2.26 -15.40 1.10
N LEU A 36 3.20 -16.33 0.94
CA LEU A 36 4.30 -16.21 0.00
C LEU A 36 3.85 -16.26 -1.47
N PHE A 37 2.89 -17.14 -1.78
CA PHE A 37 2.29 -17.24 -3.12
C PHE A 37 1.27 -16.13 -3.39
N GLY A 38 0.41 -15.84 -2.41
CA GLY A 38 -0.61 -14.80 -2.49
C GLY A 38 0.00 -13.42 -2.75
N GLY A 39 1.10 -13.08 -2.08
CA GLY A 39 1.81 -11.83 -2.33
C GLY A 39 2.32 -11.67 -3.76
N LYS A 40 2.88 -12.74 -4.35
CA LYS A 40 3.34 -12.72 -5.76
C LYS A 40 2.17 -12.61 -6.73
N SER A 41 1.09 -13.34 -6.46
CA SER A 41 -0.12 -13.27 -7.26
C SER A 41 -0.73 -11.86 -7.24
N LEU A 42 -0.82 -11.24 -6.07
CA LEU A 42 -1.30 -9.87 -5.92
C LEU A 42 -0.41 -8.85 -6.65
N ALA A 43 0.92 -9.05 -6.63
CA ALA A 43 1.84 -8.21 -7.39
C ALA A 43 1.59 -8.29 -8.90
N ILE A 44 1.40 -9.50 -9.45
CA ILE A 44 1.05 -9.69 -10.87
C ILE A 44 -0.29 -9.02 -11.18
N PHE A 45 -1.29 -9.20 -10.30
CA PHE A 45 -2.58 -8.54 -10.41
C PHE A 45 -2.43 -7.02 -10.51
N TYR A 46 -1.71 -6.39 -9.58
CA TYR A 46 -1.51 -4.93 -9.59
C TYR A 46 -0.78 -4.45 -10.84
N ILE A 47 0.27 -5.14 -11.30
CA ILE A 47 1.00 -4.77 -12.52
C ILE A 47 0.07 -4.85 -13.73
N CYS A 48 -0.63 -5.96 -13.93
CA CYS A 48 -1.52 -6.13 -15.08
C CYS A 48 -2.68 -5.14 -15.05
N PHE A 49 -3.24 -4.87 -13.87
CA PHE A 49 -4.31 -3.89 -13.69
C PHE A 49 -3.85 -2.47 -14.03
N LEU A 50 -2.68 -2.05 -13.54
CA LEU A 50 -2.12 -0.74 -13.86
C LEU A 50 -1.79 -0.59 -15.34
N LEU A 51 -1.24 -1.64 -15.99
CA LEU A 51 -0.99 -1.62 -17.43
C LEU A 51 -2.27 -1.44 -18.24
N LEU A 52 -3.35 -2.16 -17.88
CA LEU A 52 -4.66 -2.01 -18.55
C LEU A 52 -5.26 -0.61 -18.39
N ILE A 53 -5.06 0.04 -17.25
CA ILE A 53 -5.48 1.43 -17.03
C ILE A 53 -4.63 2.37 -17.89
N CYS A 54 -3.31 2.16 -17.94
CA CYS A 54 -2.39 3.00 -18.71
C CYS A 54 -2.58 2.88 -20.22
N GLU A 55 -3.03 1.73 -20.73
CA GLU A 55 -3.35 1.55 -22.16
C GLU A 55 -4.60 2.33 -22.60
N ASN A 56 -5.46 2.73 -21.66
CA ASN A 56 -6.70 3.45 -21.96
C ASN A 56 -6.61 4.90 -21.48
N GLU A 57 -6.38 5.84 -22.40
CA GLU A 57 -6.24 7.28 -22.11
C GLU A 57 -7.42 7.84 -21.29
N LYS A 58 -8.63 7.30 -21.47
CA LYS A 58 -9.82 7.67 -20.69
C LYS A 58 -9.68 7.39 -19.19
N TYR A 59 -8.99 6.32 -18.81
CA TYR A 59 -8.84 5.88 -17.41
C TYR A 59 -7.53 6.36 -16.77
N VAL A 60 -6.54 6.79 -17.56
CA VAL A 60 -5.29 7.40 -17.05
C VAL A 60 -5.58 8.59 -16.13
N GLY A 61 -6.64 9.36 -16.40
CA GLY A 61 -7.09 10.46 -15.54
C GLY A 61 -7.35 10.05 -14.08
N TRP A 62 -7.75 8.81 -13.82
CA TRP A 62 -8.00 8.30 -12.47
C TRP A 62 -6.71 8.09 -11.66
N LEU A 63 -5.57 7.97 -12.33
CA LEU A 63 -4.25 7.83 -11.69
C LEU A 63 -3.65 9.17 -11.27
N GLN A 64 -4.21 10.30 -11.73
CA GLN A 64 -3.68 11.63 -11.41
C GLN A 64 -3.50 11.92 -9.91
N PRO A 65 -4.46 11.63 -9.01
CA PRO A 65 -4.24 11.84 -7.57
C PRO A 65 -3.09 10.98 -7.03
N PHE A 66 -2.92 9.76 -7.54
CA PHE A 66 -1.84 8.86 -7.14
C PHE A 66 -0.46 9.34 -7.61
N MET A 67 -0.38 10.16 -8.67
CA MET A 67 0.89 10.76 -9.09
C MET A 67 1.49 11.67 -8.02
N ALA A 68 0.66 12.39 -7.26
CA ALA A 68 1.14 13.25 -6.17
C ALA A 68 1.76 12.42 -5.03
N ILE A 69 1.14 11.29 -4.70
CA ILE A 69 1.65 10.35 -3.69
C ILE A 69 2.98 9.74 -4.16
N GLY A 70 3.05 9.33 -5.43
CA GLY A 70 4.25 8.72 -6.02
C GLY A 70 5.46 9.66 -6.09
N LYS A 71 5.23 10.97 -6.27
CA LYS A 71 6.30 11.99 -6.26
C LYS A 71 7.04 12.09 -4.92
N PHE A 72 6.36 11.77 -3.82
CA PHE A 72 6.87 11.86 -2.46
C PHE A 72 6.91 10.48 -1.79
N SER A 73 7.20 9.43 -2.58
CA SER A 73 7.11 8.04 -2.12
C SER A 73 7.99 7.74 -0.90
N LEU A 74 9.19 8.31 -0.83
CA LEU A 74 10.12 8.08 0.29
C LEU A 74 9.67 8.85 1.53
N THR A 75 9.26 10.12 1.38
CA THR A 75 8.68 10.88 2.49
C THR A 75 7.44 10.19 3.03
N ASN A 76 6.52 9.78 2.15
CA ASN A 76 5.27 9.14 2.54
C ASN A 76 5.51 7.80 3.23
N TYR A 77 6.45 7.00 2.74
CA TYR A 77 6.84 5.75 3.37
C TYR A 77 7.34 5.97 4.81
N ILE A 78 8.32 6.85 5.00
CA ILE A 78 8.89 7.12 6.33
C ILE A 78 7.83 7.74 7.25
N ASN A 79 7.06 8.72 6.75
CA ASN A 79 5.98 9.33 7.51
C ASN A 79 4.92 8.29 7.91
N GLN A 80 4.57 7.36 7.02
CA GLN A 80 3.61 6.29 7.33
C GLN A 80 4.15 5.39 8.44
N SER A 81 5.42 4.96 8.35
CA SER A 81 6.04 4.13 9.38
C SER A 81 6.09 4.83 10.73
N ILE A 82 6.48 6.10 10.78
CA ILE A 82 6.52 6.89 12.02
C ILE A 82 5.12 7.07 12.60
N LEU A 83 4.14 7.49 11.78
CA LEU A 83 2.75 7.68 12.23
C LEU A 83 2.16 6.37 12.75
N THR A 84 2.36 5.28 12.03
CA THR A 84 1.88 3.94 12.43
C THR A 84 2.49 3.57 13.78
N LEU A 85 3.81 3.68 13.92
CA LEU A 85 4.51 3.35 15.17
C LEU A 85 4.03 4.22 16.34
N VAL A 86 4.00 5.54 16.17
CA VAL A 86 3.60 6.46 17.24
C VAL A 86 2.15 6.26 17.65
N ILE A 87 1.23 6.16 16.70
CA ILE A 87 -0.20 6.05 17.00
C ILE A 87 -0.51 4.68 17.62
N LEU A 88 0.03 3.58 17.09
CA LEU A 88 -0.21 2.25 17.68
C LEU A 88 0.39 2.16 19.08
N SER A 89 1.60 2.66 19.30
CA SER A 89 2.22 2.68 20.64
C SER A 89 1.51 3.61 21.63
N ALA A 90 0.88 4.68 21.16
CA ALA A 90 0.14 5.60 22.02
C ALA A 90 -1.27 5.11 22.35
N CYS A 91 -1.97 4.49 21.38
CA CYS A 91 -3.35 4.05 21.54
C CYS A 91 -3.47 2.66 22.18
N PHE A 92 -2.46 1.79 22.01
CA PHE A 92 -2.51 0.42 22.50
C PHE A 92 -1.33 0.12 23.43
N GLN A 93 -1.63 -0.27 24.66
CA GLN A 93 -0.62 -0.80 25.59
C GLN A 93 -0.11 -2.18 25.15
N ASP A 94 -0.97 -2.98 24.52
CA ASP A 94 -0.63 -4.28 23.94
C ASP A 94 -1.21 -4.38 22.52
N ILE A 95 -0.32 -4.37 21.53
CA ILE A 95 -0.67 -4.42 20.10
C ILE A 95 -1.19 -5.81 19.70
N SER A 96 -0.89 -6.86 20.49
CA SER A 96 -1.32 -8.23 20.20
C SER A 96 -2.83 -8.44 20.25
N GLN A 97 -3.56 -7.53 20.91
CA GLN A 97 -5.02 -7.59 21.02
C GLN A 97 -5.76 -6.89 19.87
N VAL A 98 -5.05 -6.23 18.95
CA VAL A 98 -5.66 -5.49 17.84
C VAL A 98 -6.00 -6.46 16.70
N THR A 99 -7.28 -6.49 16.31
CA THR A 99 -7.75 -7.38 15.24
C THR A 99 -7.36 -6.86 13.85
N TYR A 100 -7.09 -7.77 12.90
CA TYR A 100 -6.62 -7.41 11.54
C TYR A 100 -7.52 -6.40 10.82
N TRP A 101 -8.84 -6.52 10.95
CA TRP A 101 -9.78 -5.59 10.34
C TRP A 101 -9.63 -4.17 10.88
N GLN A 102 -9.34 -4.01 12.17
CA GLN A 102 -9.06 -2.69 12.77
C GLN A 102 -7.77 -2.10 12.22
N LEU A 103 -6.70 -2.91 12.08
CA LEU A 103 -5.45 -2.47 11.44
C LEU A 103 -5.65 -2.08 9.97
N CYS A 104 -6.48 -2.82 9.23
CA CYS A 104 -6.83 -2.49 7.84
C CYS A 104 -7.53 -1.12 7.74
N ILE A 105 -8.55 -0.89 8.56
CA ILE A 105 -9.27 0.39 8.59
C ILE A 105 -8.30 1.52 8.97
N PHE A 106 -7.47 1.30 9.98
CA PHE A 106 -6.45 2.26 10.41
C PHE A 106 -5.46 2.61 9.29
N GLY A 107 -4.95 1.61 8.56
CA GLY A 107 -4.05 1.80 7.42
C GLY A 107 -4.70 2.59 6.29
N ILE A 108 -5.98 2.30 5.98
CA ILE A 108 -6.75 3.04 4.97
C ILE A 108 -6.89 4.51 5.38
N LEU A 109 -7.21 4.79 6.66
CA LEU A 109 -7.34 6.16 7.15
C LEU A 109 -6.02 6.93 7.03
N ILE A 110 -4.88 6.33 7.42
CA ILE A 110 -3.57 6.97 7.24
C ILE A 110 -3.32 7.25 5.75
N CYS A 111 -3.58 6.26 4.88
CA CYS A 111 -3.35 6.41 3.44
C CYS A 111 -4.18 7.56 2.83
N ILE A 112 -5.44 7.71 3.24
CA ILE A 112 -6.30 8.82 2.79
C ILE A 112 -5.73 10.16 3.25
N VAL A 113 -5.35 10.28 4.53
CA VAL A 113 -4.75 11.51 5.06
C VAL A 113 -3.45 11.85 4.34
N GLN A 114 -2.59 10.86 4.09
CA GLN A 114 -1.35 11.04 3.35
C GLN A 114 -1.56 11.41 1.88
N CYS A 115 -2.59 10.85 1.25
CA CYS A 115 -2.99 11.23 -0.11
C CYS A 115 -3.34 12.72 -0.17
N ILE A 116 -4.24 13.16 0.71
CA ILE A 116 -4.67 14.57 0.78
C ILE A 116 -3.47 15.47 1.06
N PHE A 117 -2.64 15.11 2.05
CA PHE A 117 -1.44 15.88 2.40
C PHE A 117 -0.47 15.97 1.23
N SER A 118 -0.20 14.87 0.53
CA SER A 118 0.70 14.84 -0.64
C SER A 118 0.17 15.70 -1.79
N THR A 119 -1.14 15.64 -2.06
CA THR A 119 -1.76 16.48 -3.09
C THR A 119 -1.65 17.95 -2.74
N LEU A 120 -1.94 18.33 -1.49
CA LEU A 120 -1.80 19.71 -1.02
C LEU A 120 -0.34 20.19 -1.06
N TRP A 121 0.59 19.36 -0.59
CA TRP A 121 2.02 19.66 -0.59
C TRP A 121 2.55 19.88 -2.00
N SER A 122 2.09 19.07 -2.97
CA SER A 122 2.49 19.18 -4.37
C SER A 122 2.18 20.53 -5.03
N LYS A 123 1.23 21.30 -4.47
CA LYS A 123 0.89 22.65 -4.96
C LYS A 123 1.95 23.69 -4.59
N TYR A 124 2.70 23.46 -3.51
CA TYR A 124 3.67 24.42 -2.95
C TYR A 124 5.12 23.96 -3.16
N PHE A 125 5.39 22.66 -3.07
CA PHE A 125 6.75 22.11 -3.10
C PHE A 125 6.93 21.04 -4.18
N ARG A 126 8.09 21.09 -4.85
CA ARG A 126 8.45 20.16 -5.93
C ARG A 126 8.98 18.82 -5.43
N TYR A 127 9.49 18.77 -4.19
CA TYR A 127 10.06 17.58 -3.55
C TYR A 127 9.55 17.44 -2.12
N GLY A 128 9.51 16.20 -1.64
CA GLY A 128 9.26 15.92 -0.23
C GLY A 128 10.50 16.30 0.61
N PRO A 129 10.32 16.56 1.92
CA PRO A 129 11.41 16.92 2.82
C PRO A 129 12.55 15.89 2.80
N ILE A 130 12.22 14.59 2.77
CA ILE A 130 13.22 13.51 2.82
C ILE A 130 13.89 13.35 1.46
N GLU A 131 13.12 13.41 0.35
CA GLU A 131 13.70 13.36 -0.99
C GLU A 131 14.63 14.55 -1.24
N TRP A 132 14.30 15.73 -0.72
CA TRP A 132 15.17 16.90 -0.80
C TRP A 132 16.49 16.66 -0.07
N LEU A 133 16.44 16.11 1.16
CA LEU A 133 17.63 15.77 1.93
C LEU A 133 18.47 14.70 1.22
N TRP A 134 17.82 13.65 0.70
CA TRP A 134 18.48 12.59 -0.06
C TRP A 134 19.22 13.14 -1.28
N ARG A 135 18.56 14.00 -2.08
CA ARG A 135 19.20 14.64 -3.24
C ARG A 135 20.39 15.51 -2.85
N LYS A 136 20.32 16.21 -1.72
CA LYS A 136 21.44 17.00 -1.20
C LYS A 136 22.66 16.14 -0.81
N TRP A 137 22.43 14.88 -0.45
CA TRP A 137 23.49 13.95 -0.07
C TRP A 137 24.06 13.18 -1.26
N THR A 138 23.22 12.75 -2.22
CA THR A 138 23.65 11.94 -3.37
C THR A 138 24.29 12.77 -4.49
N TYR A 139 23.83 14.00 -4.71
CA TYR A 139 24.34 14.87 -5.78
C TYR A 139 25.48 15.80 -5.30
N LYS A 140 26.29 15.33 -4.36
CA LYS A 140 27.58 15.97 -4.03
C LYS A 140 28.67 15.44 -4.95
#